data_AF-E4LJV4-F1
#
_entry.id   AF-E4LJV4-F1
#
_cell.length_a   1.000
_cell.length_b   1.000
_cell.length_c   1.000
_cell.angle_alpha   90.00
_cell.angle_beta   90.00
_cell.angle_gamma   90.00
#
_symmetry.space_group_name_H-M   'P 1'
#
loop_
_entity.id
_entity.type
_entity.pdbx_description
1 polymer ?
#
loop_
_entity_poly.entity_id
_entity_poly.type
_entity_poly.pdbx_seq_one_letter_code
_entity_poly.pdbx_strand_id
1 'polypeptide(L)' 'MLKISEYFGVTTDYLLGRTDDPTPPQKEKAPSRHEGVLQDLEDLSPDMELEVREFINYLKHKNNLAAAAGGKN' A
#
# COMPACT_ATOMS: atom_id res chain seq x y z
N MET A 1 9.11 14.22 -17.92
CA MET A 1 10.27 13.34 -17.76
C MET A 1 9.91 11.87 -17.76
N LEU A 2 8.81 11.44 -17.11
CA LEU A 2 8.32 10.04 -17.11
C LEU A 2 8.34 9.34 -18.48
N LYS A 3 7.75 9.95 -19.51
CA LYS A 3 7.74 9.39 -20.88
C LYS A 3 9.12 9.19 -21.51
N ILE A 4 10.09 10.04 -21.17
CA ILE A 4 11.46 9.96 -21.68
C ILE A 4 12.22 8.87 -20.93
N SER A 5 12.09 8.81 -19.60
CA SER A 5 12.64 7.71 -18.80
C SER A 5 12.11 6.35 -19.23
N GLU A 6 10.81 6.24 -19.53
CA GLU A 6 10.19 5.01 -20.03
C GLU A 6 10.75 4.60 -21.40
N TYR A 7 10.95 5.56 -22.31
CA TYR A 7 11.50 5.30 -23.64
C TYR A 7 12.96 4.78 -23.59
N PHE A 8 13.79 5.35 -22.71
CA PHE A 8 15.19 4.95 -22.57
C PHE A 8 15.39 3.82 -21.54
N GLY A 9 14.35 3.40 -20.84
CA GLY A 9 14.44 2.37 -19.79
C GLY A 9 15.26 2.79 -18.57
N VAL A 10 15.40 4.10 -18.32
CA VAL A 10 16.19 4.67 -17.21
C VAL A 10 15.28 5.34 -16.19
N THR A 11 15.77 5.61 -14.99
CA THR A 11 15.00 6.35 -13.99
C THR A 11 14.99 7.85 -14.26
N THR A 12 13.94 8.53 -13.78
CA THR A 12 13.90 9.99 -13.83
C THR A 12 15.05 10.61 -13.02
N ASP A 13 15.48 9.98 -11.93
CA ASP A 13 16.60 10.47 -11.12
C ASP A 13 17.93 10.43 -11.87
N TYR A 14 18.14 9.43 -12.74
CA TYR A 14 19.29 9.40 -13.66
C TYR A 14 19.25 10.55 -14.67
N LEU A 15 18.09 10.79 -15.31
CA LEU A 15 17.93 11.90 -16.25
C LEU A 15 18.10 13.28 -15.60
N LEU A 16 17.84 13.37 -14.30
CA LEU A 16 18.02 14.59 -13.50
C LEU A 16 19.41 14.68 -12.85
N GLY A 17 20.31 13.72 -13.11
CA GLY A 17 21.68 13.71 -12.56
C GLY A 17 21.72 13.56 -11.03
N ARG A 18 20.67 13.00 -10.42
CA ARG A 18 20.61 12.73 -8.96
C ARG A 18 21.29 11.41 -8.59
N THR A 19 21.51 10.55 -9.58
CA THR A 19 22.19 9.27 -9.48
C THR A 19 22.93 9.01 -10.78
N ASP A 20 24.10 8.39 -10.70
CA ASP A 20 24.86 7.90 -11.86
C ASP A 20 24.37 6.52 -12.32
N ASP A 21 23.57 5.83 -11.50
CA ASP A 21 22.94 4.57 -11.87
C ASP A 21 21.71 4.85 -12.76
N PRO A 22 21.68 4.34 -14.01
CA PRO A 22 20.52 4.50 -14.90
C PRO A 22 19.30 3.72 -14.43
N THR A 23 19.51 2.62 -13.71
CA THR A 23 18.47 1.70 -13.23
C THR A 23 18.74 1.35 -11.77
N PRO A 24 18.74 2.34 -10.85
CA PRO A 24 18.90 2.06 -9.44
C PRO A 24 17.87 1.00 -9.05
N PRO A 25 18.26 0.01 -8.22
CA PRO A 25 17.32 -1.00 -7.77
C PRO A 25 16.12 -0.26 -7.22
N GLN A 26 14.97 -0.43 -7.87
CA GLN A 26 13.72 0.04 -7.31
C GLN A 26 13.73 -0.54 -5.91
N LYS A 27 13.64 0.32 -4.89
CA LYS A 27 13.32 -0.16 -3.55
C LYS A 27 12.04 -0.93 -3.75
N GLU A 28 12.15 -2.26 -3.83
CA GLU A 28 11.02 -3.15 -3.79
C GLU A 28 10.22 -2.62 -2.61
N LYS A 29 9.03 -2.09 -2.90
CA LYS A 29 8.12 -1.74 -1.82
C LYS A 29 7.96 -3.09 -1.13
N ALA A 30 8.57 -3.22 0.06
CA ALA A 30 8.48 -4.45 0.82
C ALA A 30 7.00 -4.82 0.81
N PRO A 31 6.65 -6.06 0.43
CA PRO A 31 5.26 -6.45 0.23
C PRO A 31 4.50 -5.95 1.43
N SER A 32 3.51 -5.10 1.17
CA SER A 32 2.78 -4.50 2.28
C SER A 32 2.20 -5.68 3.06
N ARG A 33 2.17 -5.60 4.39
CA ARG A 33 1.50 -6.64 5.20
C ARG A 33 0.05 -6.89 4.74
N HIS A 34 -0.50 -5.93 3.99
CA HIS A 34 -1.85 -5.91 3.46
C HIS A 34 -1.94 -6.23 1.97
N GLU A 35 -0.85 -6.63 1.28
CA GLU A 35 -0.83 -6.87 -0.18
C GLU A 35 -1.96 -7.83 -0.63
N GLY A 36 -2.06 -9.01 0.00
CA GLY A 36 -3.13 -9.97 -0.31
C GLY A 36 -4.52 -9.43 0.00
N VAL A 37 -4.66 -8.66 1.09
CA VAL A 37 -5.94 -8.05 1.47
C VAL A 37 -6.37 -6.99 0.43
N LEU A 38 -5.43 -6.22 -0.10
CA LEU A 38 -5.69 -5.22 -1.14
C LEU A 38 -6.10 -5.87 -2.47
N GLN A 39 -5.46 -6.99 -2.82
CA GLN A 39 -5.82 -7.75 -4.02
C GLN A 39 -7.23 -8.32 -3.93
N ASP A 40 -7.59 -8.94 -2.79
CA ASP A 40 -8.94 -9.47 -2.56
C ASP A 40 -10.02 -8.35 -2.60
N LEU A 41 -9.64 -7.12 -2.25
CA LEU A 41 -10.46 -5.90 -2.30
C LEU A 41 -10.74 -5.41 -3.72
N GLU A 42 -9.79 -5.55 -4.64
CA GLU A 42 -9.95 -5.13 -6.04
C GLU A 42 -10.91 -6.03 -6.85
N ASP A 43 -11.06 -7.29 -6.44
CA ASP A 43 -11.91 -8.28 -7.10
C ASP A 43 -13.38 -8.27 -6.59
N LEU A 44 -13.73 -7.38 -5.66
CA LEU A 44 -15.05 -7.32 -5.03
C LEU A 44 -16.06 -6.46 -5.81
N SER A 45 -17.33 -6.85 -5.73
CA SER A 45 -18.47 -6.07 -6.24
C SER A 45 -18.69 -4.82 -5.35
N PRO A 46 -19.18 -3.69 -5.91
CA PRO A 46 -19.47 -2.47 -5.14
C PRO A 46 -20.36 -2.69 -3.90
N ASP A 47 -21.29 -3.65 -3.95
CA ASP A 47 -22.15 -3.97 -2.81
C ASP A 47 -21.37 -4.59 -1.65
N MET A 48 -20.36 -5.41 -1.96
CA MET A 48 -19.53 -6.08 -0.95
C MET A 48 -18.46 -5.13 -0.36
N GLU A 49 -18.05 -4.09 -1.09
CA GLU A 49 -17.15 -3.06 -0.56
C GLU A 49 -17.75 -2.37 0.68
N LEU A 50 -19.07 -2.16 0.70
CA LEU A 50 -19.76 -1.54 1.82
C LEU A 50 -19.68 -2.44 3.07
N GLU A 51 -19.93 -3.74 2.91
CA GLU A 51 -19.83 -4.71 4.00
C GLU A 51 -18.42 -4.79 4.57
N VAL A 52 -17.41 -4.80 3.69
CA VAL A 52 -16.00 -4.78 4.09
C VAL A 52 -15.67 -3.51 4.88
N ARG A 53 -16.18 -2.35 4.43
CA ARG A 53 -15.97 -1.08 5.13
C ARG A 53 -16.58 -1.07 6.53
N GLU A 54 -17.79 -1.61 6.68
CA GLU A 54 -18.43 -1.76 7.99
C GLU A 54 -17.65 -2.72 8.88
N PHE A 55 -17.17 -3.84 8.33
CA PHE A 55 -16.38 -4.81 9.07
C PHE A 55 -15.03 -4.23 9.54
N ILE A 56 -14.35 -3.43 8.71
CA ILE A 56 -13.14 -2.70 9.10
C ILE A 56 -13.43 -1.76 10.26
N ASN A 57 -14.55 -1.03 10.23
CA ASN A 57 -14.94 -0.14 11.32
C ASN A 57 -15.24 -0.92 12.62
N TYR A 58 -15.93 -2.05 12.51
CA TYR A 58 -16.15 -2.96 13.63
C TYR A 58 -14.82 -3.45 14.24
N LEU A 59 -13.88 -3.91 13.42
CA LEU A 59 -12.57 -4.38 13.90
C LEU A 59 -11.78 -3.26 14.60
N LYS A 60 -11.83 -2.03 14.07
CA LYS A 60 -11.22 -0.86 14.72
C LYS A 60 -11.82 -0.60 16.10
N HIS A 61 -13.15 -0.62 16.20
CA HIS A 61 -13.84 -0.40 17.47
C HIS A 61 -13.57 -1.52 18.47
N LYS A 62 -13.63 -2.79 18.03
CA LYS A 62 -13.31 -3.95 18.86
C LYS A 62 -11.89 -3.91 19.40
N ASN A 63 -10.91 -3.52 18.58
CA ASN A 63 -9.53 -3.38 19.03
C ASN A 63 -9.37 -2.23 20.05
N ASN A 64 -10.08 -1.13 19.86
CA ASN A 64 -10.12 -0.03 20.83
C ASN A 64 -10.75 -0.48 22.16
N LEU A 65 -11.86 -1.21 22.12
CA LEU A 65 -12.50 -1.79 23.30
C LEU A 65 -11.59 -2.79 24.03
N ALA A 66 -10.90 -3.67 23.30
CA ALA A 66 -9.95 -4.61 23.88
C ALA A 66 -8.75 -3.90 24.51
N ALA A 67 -8.24 -2.84 23.89
CA ALA A 67 -7.18 -2.00 24.45
C ALA A 67 -7.64 -1.24 25.71
N ALA A 68 -8.89 -0.78 25.75
CA ALA A 68 -9.49 -0.15 26.93
C ALA A 68 -9.75 -1.15 28.08
N ALA A 69 -10.05 -2.40 27.76
CA ALA A 69 -10.28 -3.47 28.74
C ALA A 69 -8.97 -4.07 29.30
N GLY A 70 -7.87 -4.07 28.53
CA GLY A 70 -6.54 -4.49 28.98
C GLY A 70 -5.80 -3.48 29.86
N GLY A 71 -6.42 -2.32 30.12
CA GLY A 71 -5.88 -1.24 30.94
C GLY A 71 -6.34 -1.25 32.40
N LYS A 72 -6.59 -2.42 33.01
CA LYS A 72 -6.70 -2.54 34.47
C LYS A 72 -6.14 -3.88 34.96
N ASN A 73 -4.93 -3.76 35.50
CA ASN A 73 -4.35 -4.52 36.61
C ASN A 73 -4.06 -6.02 36.39
#